data_AF-A0A3D5P020-F1
#
_entry.id   AF-A0A3D5P020-F1
#
_cell.length_a   1.000
_cell.length_b   1.000
_cell.length_c   1.000
_cell.angle_alpha   90.00
_cell.angle_beta   90.00
_cell.angle_gamma   90.00
#
_symmetry.space_group_name_H-M   'P 1'
#
loop_
_entity.id
_entity.type
_entity.pdbx_description
1 polymer ?
#
loop_
_entity_poly.entity_id
_entity_poly.type
_entity_poly.pdbx_seq_one_letter_code
_entity_poly.pdbx_strand_id
1 'polypeptide(L)' 'SIDDDYYEYLENQFALVGSRTRKRFQLGDPVTIRVASVSVEERMADFELLEHAGLEHKSAPKEHKVFKKQRRRR' A
#
# COMPACT_ATOMS: atom_id res chain seq x y z
N SER A 1 -7.66 3.74 -11.32
CA SER A 1 -6.40 4.50 -11.24
C SER A 1 -6.07 4.80 -9.77
N ILE A 2 -4.79 4.94 -9.42
CA ILE A 2 -4.32 5.08 -8.03
C ILE A 2 -4.28 6.55 -7.55
N ASP A 3 -4.70 7.50 -8.38
CA ASP A 3 -4.72 8.95 -8.08
C ASP A 3 -5.79 9.39 -7.06
N ASP A 4 -6.67 8.48 -6.63
CA ASP A 4 -7.77 8.76 -5.69
C ASP A 4 -7.31 9.09 -4.24
N ASP A 5 -6.05 8.85 -3.91
CA ASP A 5 -5.51 9.02 -2.55
C ASP A 5 -4.02 9.39 -2.53
N TYR A 6 -3.55 9.87 -1.38
CA TYR A 6 -2.12 10.05 -1.11
C TYR A 6 -1.54 8.77 -0.51
N TYR A 7 -0.57 8.17 -1.19
CA TYR A 7 0.06 6.91 -0.78
C TYR A 7 1.42 7.14 -0.13
N GLU A 8 1.61 6.57 1.05
CA GLU A 8 2.89 6.50 1.72
C GLU A 8 3.58 5.17 1.37
N TYR A 9 4.87 5.23 1.02
CA TYR A 9 5.67 4.04 0.77
C TYR A 9 6.36 3.56 2.04
N LEU A 10 6.03 2.35 2.47
CA LEU A 10 6.64 1.66 3.60
C LEU A 10 7.73 0.71 3.11
N GLU A 11 8.98 1.19 3.11
CA GLU A 11 10.15 0.46 2.57
C GLU A 11 10.31 -0.95 3.15
N ASN A 12 10.20 -1.08 4.48
CA ASN A 12 10.36 -2.37 5.18
C ASN A 12 9.36 -3.45 4.74
N GLN A 13 8.25 -3.05 4.13
CA GLN A 13 7.17 -3.94 3.73
C GLN A 13 6.98 -3.98 2.21
N PHE A 14 7.72 -3.16 1.46
CA PHE A 14 7.51 -2.92 0.04
C PHE A 14 6.03 -2.68 -0.27
N ALA A 15 5.41 -1.79 0.50
CA ALA A 15 3.97 -1.55 0.45
C ALA A 15 3.64 -0.07 0.31
N LEU A 16 2.63 0.25 -0.50
CA LEU A 16 2.00 1.56 -0.58
C LEU A 16 0.72 1.55 0.26
N VAL A 17 0.55 2.54 1.14
CA VAL A 17 -0.63 2.67 2.01
C VAL A 17 -1.31 4.02 1.79
N GLY A 18 -2.57 3.97 1.36
CA GLY A 18 -3.39 5.16 1.16
C GLY A 18 -3.75 5.83 2.49
N SER A 19 -3.59 7.14 2.56
CA SER A 19 -3.82 7.90 3.79
C SER A 19 -5.29 7.98 4.18
N ARG A 20 -6.18 8.15 3.20
CA ARG A 20 -7.63 8.31 3.43
C ARG A 20 -8.39 6.99 3.32
N THR A 21 -8.10 6.23 2.27
CA THR A 21 -8.80 4.99 1.93
C THR A 21 -8.24 3.77 2.67
N ARG A 22 -7.00 3.87 3.17
CA ARG A 22 -6.19 2.74 3.68
C ARG A 22 -6.07 1.58 2.70
N LYS A 23 -6.24 1.82 1.39
CA LYS A 23 -5.88 0.87 0.35
C LYS A 23 -4.40 0.54 0.52
N ARG A 24 -4.06 -0.73 0.55
CA ARG A 24 -2.69 -1.20 0.69
C ARG A 24 -2.33 -2.02 -0.54
N PHE A 25 -1.26 -1.64 -1.22
CA PHE A 25 -0.70 -2.40 -2.33
C PHE A 25 0.66 -2.91 -1.89
N GLN A 26 0.83 -4.22 -1.78
CA GLN A 26 2.07 -4.82 -1.31
C GLN A 26 2.69 -5.69 -2.40
N LEU A 27 4.02 -5.74 -2.43
CA LEU A 27 4.73 -6.68 -3.28
C LEU A 27 4.31 -8.13 -2.96
N GLY A 28 3.89 -8.87 -3.98
CA GLY A 28 3.42 -10.25 -3.88
C GLY A 28 1.90 -10.40 -3.94
N ASP A 29 1.15 -9.30 -3.88
CA ASP A 29 -0.31 -9.36 -4.02
C ASP A 29 -0.72 -9.73 -5.45
N PRO A 30 -1.70 -10.65 -5.63
CA PRO A 30 -2.26 -10.93 -6.94
C PRO A 30 -3.06 -9.74 -7.46
N VAL A 31 -2.81 -9.36 -8.72
CA VAL A 31 -3.47 -8.24 -9.39
C VAL A 31 -3.91 -8.62 -10.80
N THR A 32 -5.03 -8.05 -11.22
CA THR A 32 -5.48 -8.09 -12.60
C THR A 32 -5.21 -6.73 -13.23
N ILE A 33 -4.45 -6.73 -14.32
CA ILE A 33 -4.05 -5.52 -15.04
C ILE A 33 -4.52 -5.55 -16.49
N ARG A 34 -4.58 -4.38 -17.10
CA ARG A 34 -4.66 -4.20 -18.55
C ARG A 34 -3.35 -3.60 -19.04
N VAL A 35 -2.84 -4.12 -20.16
CA VAL A 35 -1.71 -3.49 -20.85
C VAL A 35 -2.23 -2.25 -21.60
N ALA A 36 -1.72 -1.08 -21.24
CA ALA A 36 -2.11 0.19 -21.85
C ALA A 36 -1.24 0.48 -23.10
N SER A 37 0.07 0.33 -22.97
CA SER A 37 1.04 0.53 -24.05
C SER A 37 2.30 -0.31 -23.83
N VAL A 38 2.99 -0.63 -24.92
CA VAL A 38 4.29 -1.30 -24.91
C VAL A 38 5.23 -0.56 -25.86
N SER A 39 6.35 -0.08 -25.33
CA SER A 39 7.43 0.56 -26.07
C SER A 39 8.64 -0.37 -26.12
N VAL A 40 8.88 -0.99 -27.28
CA VAL A 40 9.99 -1.95 -27.45
C VAL A 40 11.35 -1.25 -27.44
N GLU A 41 11.41 -0.03 -27.98
CA GLU A 41 12.64 0.78 -28.03
C GLU A 41 13.12 1.13 -26.62
N GLU A 42 12.21 1.60 -25.77
CA GLU A 42 12.50 1.96 -24.39
C GLU A 42 12.50 0.75 -23.44
N ARG A 43 12.03 -0.41 -23.92
CA ARG A 43 11.81 -1.63 -23.12
C ARG A 43 10.89 -1.38 -21.92
N MET A 44 9.87 -0.55 -22.13
CA MET A 44 8.89 -0.17 -21.10
C MET A 44 7.50 -0.66 -21.49
N ALA A 45 6.69 -0.99 -20.47
CA ALA A 45 5.29 -1.34 -20.62
C ALA A 45 4.49 -0.61 -19.55
N ASP A 46 3.40 0.02 -19.97
CA ASP A 46 2.48 0.75 -19.10
C ASP A 46 1.26 -0.10 -18.81
N PHE A 47 0.80 -0.07 -17.56
CA PHE A 47 -0.30 -0.89 -17.09
C PHE A 47 -1.37 -0.06 -16.40
N GLU A 48 -2.62 -0.43 -16.64
CA GLU A 48 -3.76 0.04 -15.89
C GLU A 48 -4.21 -1.05 -14.90
N LEU A 49 -4.34 -0.68 -13.63
CA LEU A 49 -4.86 -1.58 -12.60
C LEU A 49 -6.38 -1.72 -12.73
N LEU A 50 -6.87 -2.94 -12.97
CA LEU A 50 -8.30 -3.25 -13.06
C LEU A 50 -8.83 -3.76 -11.71
N GLU A 51 -8.16 -4.75 -11.14
CA GLU A 51 -8.56 -5.37 -9.88
C GLU A 51 -7.33 -5.68 -9.04
N HIS A 52 -7.46 -5.45 -7.74
CA HIS A 52 -6.45 -5.81 -6.77
C HIS A 52 -7.11 -6.69 -5.72
N ALA A 53 -6.83 -7.99 -5.83
CA ALA A 53 -7.16 -8.94 -4.79
C ALA A 53 -6.03 -8.87 -3.75
N GLY A 54 -5.99 -7.76 -3.00
CA GLY A 54 -5.15 -7.70 -1.82
C GLY A 54 -5.51 -8.93 -0.99
N LEU A 55 -4.55 -9.82 -0.76
CA LEU A 55 -4.77 -10.92 0.19
C LEU A 55 -5.35 -10.24 1.42
N GLU A 56 -6.49 -10.70 1.94
CA GLU A 56 -7.12 -10.15 3.14
C GLU A 56 -6.13 -10.26 4.30
N HIS A 57 -5.19 -9.32 4.35
CA HIS A 57 -4.19 -9.18 5.37
C HIS A 57 -4.98 -8.59 6.50
N LYS A 58 -5.66 -9.49 7.25
CA LYS A 58 -6.21 -9.22 8.57
C LYS A 58 -5.15 -8.37 9.24
N SER A 59 -5.45 -7.07 9.34
CA SER A 59 -4.46 -6.10 9.76
C SER A 59 -3.97 -6.60 11.11
N ALA A 60 -2.71 -7.04 11.19
CA ALA A 60 -2.14 -7.45 12.46
C ALA A 60 -2.47 -6.32 13.45
N PRO A 61 -3.04 -6.63 14.64
CA PRO A 61 -3.64 -5.63 15.49
C PRO A 61 -2.63 -4.52 15.74
N LYS A 62 -3.04 -3.28 15.46
CA LYS A 62 -2.22 -2.08 15.68
C LYS A 62 -1.67 -2.12 17.10
N GLU A 63 -0.36 -2.31 17.22
CA GLU A 63 0.36 -2.17 18.47
C GLU A 63 0.19 -0.72 18.93
N HIS A 64 -0.81 -0.48 19.78
CA HIS A 64 -0.94 0.77 20.50
C HIS A 64 0.23 0.81 21.49
N LYS A 65 1.32 1.47 21.11
CA LYS A 65 2.32 1.91 22.10
C LYS A 65 1.67 2.97 22.97
N VAL A 66 0.95 2.51 23.99
CA VAL A 66 0.52 3.32 25.13
C VAL A 66 1.78 3.81 25.81
N PHE A 67 2.18 5.04 25.51
CA PHE A 67 3.27 5.72 26.19
C PHE A 67 2.81 6.05 27.63
N LYS A 68 2.89 5.08 28.55
CA LYS A 68 2.75 5.34 29.99
C LYS A 68 4.06 5.97 30.48
N LYS A 69 4.08 7.30 30.61
CA LYS A 69 5.02 7.99 31.52
C LYS A 69 4.26 8.80 32.58
N GLN A 70 3.75 8.03 33.54
CA GLN A 70 3.83 8.25 34.99
C GLN A 70 3.90 9.73 35.46
N ARG A 71 2.73 10.34 35.64
CA ARG A 71 2.58 11.44 36.61
C ARG A 71 2.54 10.83 38.02
N ARG A 72 3.67 10.82 38.72
CA ARG A 72 3.65 10.82 40.19
C ARG A 72 4.12 12.20 40.66
N ARG A 73 3.13 13.05 40.93
CA ARG A 73 3.28 14.14 41.89
C ARG A 73 3.25 13.51 43.28
N ARG A 74 4.29 13.74 44.08
CA ARG A 74 4.24 14.14 45.48
C ARG A 74 5.64 14.55 45.89
#